data_AF-A0A7V6R7Z9-F1
#
_entry.id   AF-A0A7V6R7Z9-F1
#
_cell.length_a   1.000
_cell.length_b   1.000
_cell.length_c   1.000
_cell.angle_alpha   90.00
_cell.angle_beta   90.00
_cell.angle_gamma   90.00
#
_symmetry.space_group_name_H-M   'P 1'
#
loop_
_entity.id
_entity.type
_entity.pdbx_description
1 polymer ?
#
loop_
_entity_poly.entity_id
_entity_poly.type
_entity_poly.pdbx_seq_one_letter_code
_entity_poly.pdbx_strand_id
1 'polypeptide(L)'
;MNRKLIRNVTPEAAWRWFVPAGVEEFVSDFIHDPKYDIDRTDYKEMCRIYASELPFACNRPFLVEDLNYIADLLEKHIKNYIEKIGGEENLQLLTKEESDERYEAALEELISLLEKDMK
;
A
#
# COMPACT_ATOMS: atom_id res chain seq x y z
N MET A 1 -0.55 -10.92 16.12
CA MET A 1 -0.53 -11.39 14.71
C MET A 1 -0.07 -12.84 14.67
N ASN A 2 -0.70 -13.73 13.88
CA ASN A 2 -0.28 -15.14 13.82
C ASN A 2 0.91 -15.31 12.84
N ARG A 3 2.12 -15.52 13.38
CA ARG A 3 3.36 -15.64 12.58
C ARG A 3 3.30 -16.75 11.52
N LYS A 4 2.62 -17.86 11.82
CA LYS A 4 2.49 -18.97 10.86
C LYS A 4 1.66 -18.59 9.64
N LEU A 5 0.73 -17.64 9.79
CA LEU A 5 -0.05 -17.13 8.66
C LEU A 5 0.80 -16.18 7.83
N ILE A 6 1.51 -15.23 8.46
CA ILE A 6 2.39 -14.29 7.74
C ILE A 6 3.42 -15.05 6.91
N ARG A 7 4.09 -16.05 7.47
CA ARG A 7 5.19 -16.75 6.76
C ARG A 7 4.75 -17.66 5.62
N ASN A 8 3.45 -17.83 5.39
CA ASN A 8 2.91 -18.69 4.35
C ASN A 8 2.01 -17.95 3.36
N VAL A 9 2.00 -16.61 3.37
CA VAL A 9 1.25 -15.86 2.35
C VAL A 9 2.08 -15.58 1.10
N THR A 10 1.38 -15.52 -0.03
CA THR A 10 1.94 -15.05 -1.29
C THR A 10 2.11 -13.52 -1.25
N PRO A 11 2.96 -12.94 -2.11
CA PRO A 11 3.07 -11.48 -2.27
C PRO A 11 1.71 -10.79 -2.48
N GLU A 12 0.86 -11.35 -3.34
CA GLU A 12 -0.48 -10.81 -3.61
C GLU A 12 -1.41 -10.89 -2.38
N ALA A 13 -1.39 -12.01 -1.64
CA ALA A 13 -2.19 -12.13 -0.44
C ALA A 13 -1.71 -11.18 0.66
N ALA A 14 -0.40 -10.99 0.79
CA ALA A 14 0.17 -10.00 1.70
C ALA A 14 -0.27 -8.58 1.33
N TRP A 15 -0.18 -8.22 0.04
CA TRP A 15 -0.64 -6.92 -0.46
C TRP A 15 -2.10 -6.68 -0.06
N ARG A 16 -3.00 -7.60 -0.40
CA ARG A 16 -4.43 -7.50 -0.08
C ARG A 16 -4.74 -7.39 1.41
N TRP A 17 -3.89 -7.93 2.29
CA TRP A 17 -4.12 -7.89 3.74
C TRP A 17 -3.61 -6.62 4.39
N PHE A 18 -2.51 -6.06 3.89
CA PHE A 18 -1.83 -4.96 4.54
C PHE A 18 -2.04 -3.63 3.84
N VAL A 19 -2.15 -3.62 2.52
CA VAL A 19 -2.22 -2.41 1.71
C VAL A 19 -3.64 -2.26 1.17
N PRO A 20 -4.37 -1.19 1.55
CA PRO A 20 -5.73 -0.95 1.06
C PRO A 20 -5.77 -0.40 -0.38
N ALA A 21 -4.63 0.03 -0.91
CA ALA A 21 -4.47 0.67 -2.21
C ALA A 21 -3.97 -0.29 -3.31
N GLY A 22 -4.15 0.13 -4.57
CA GLY A 22 -3.47 -0.49 -5.71
C GLY A 22 -1.97 -0.19 -5.72
N VAL A 23 -1.20 -0.88 -6.57
CA VAL A 23 0.26 -0.65 -6.70
C VAL A 23 0.56 0.78 -7.17
N GLU A 24 -0.15 1.26 -8.19
CA GLU A 24 0.10 2.60 -8.76
C GLU A 24 -0.26 3.71 -7.78
N GLU A 25 -1.38 3.57 -7.08
CA GLU A 25 -1.80 4.49 -6.01
C GLU A 25 -0.81 4.50 -4.85
N PHE A 26 -0.38 3.32 -4.38
CA PHE A 26 0.64 3.20 -3.35
C PHE A 26 1.93 3.92 -3.75
N VAL A 27 2.41 3.72 -4.98
CA VAL A 27 3.62 4.39 -5.46
C VAL A 27 3.39 5.90 -5.57
N SER A 28 2.23 6.34 -6.07
CA SER A 28 1.83 7.74 -6.14
C SER A 28 1.84 8.43 -4.77
N ASP A 29 1.30 7.79 -3.74
CA ASP A 29 1.28 8.34 -2.39
C ASP A 29 2.70 8.63 -1.86
N PHE A 30 3.64 7.72 -2.12
CA PHE A 30 5.03 7.91 -1.70
C PHE A 30 5.77 9.00 -2.46
N ILE A 31 5.50 9.19 -3.76
CA ILE A 31 6.21 10.20 -4.56
C ILE A 31 5.64 11.62 -4.41
N HIS A 32 4.36 11.75 -4.03
CA HIS A 32 3.69 13.05 -3.91
C HIS A 32 3.63 13.57 -2.48
N ASP A 33 3.83 12.72 -1.47
CA ASP A 33 3.92 13.16 -0.09
C ASP A 33 5.30 13.81 0.17
N PRO A 34 5.36 15.11 0.47
CA PRO A 34 6.61 15.83 0.72
C PRO A 34 7.37 15.33 1.96
N LYS A 35 6.78 14.46 2.79
CA LYS A 35 7.44 13.79 3.91
C LYS A 35 8.53 12.83 3.43
N TYR A 36 8.43 12.29 2.22
CA TYR A 36 9.34 11.27 1.70
C TYR A 36 10.22 11.85 0.60
N ASP A 37 11.54 11.66 0.72
CA ASP A 37 12.54 11.97 -0.32
C ASP A 37 13.07 10.63 -0.88
N ILE A 38 12.24 9.99 -1.71
CA ILE A 38 12.47 8.63 -2.22
C ILE A 38 12.38 8.65 -3.74
N ASP A 39 13.33 7.99 -4.42
CA ASP A 39 13.25 7.80 -5.86
C ASP A 39 12.03 6.96 -6.22
N ARG A 40 11.33 7.32 -7.30
CA ARG A 40 10.10 6.64 -7.74
C ARG A 40 10.26 5.14 -8.00
N THR A 41 11.48 4.65 -8.16
CA THR A 41 11.83 3.25 -8.39
C THR A 41 12.35 2.52 -7.14
N ASP A 42 12.55 3.22 -6.01
CA ASP A 42 13.00 2.61 -4.76
C ASP A 42 11.83 1.98 -3.98
N TYR A 43 11.19 1.00 -4.61
CA TYR A 43 10.08 0.24 -4.05
C TYR A 43 10.44 -0.47 -2.75
N LYS A 44 11.72 -0.81 -2.60
CA LYS A 44 12.24 -1.47 -1.41
C LYS A 44 12.14 -0.55 -0.21
N GLU A 45 12.57 0.70 -0.34
CA GLU A 45 12.49 1.66 0.76
C GLU A 45 11.03 2.07 1.04
N MET A 46 10.21 2.27 0.00
CA MET A 46 8.77 2.50 0.17
C MET A 46 8.10 1.38 0.99
N CYS A 47 8.34 0.12 0.64
CA CYS A 47 7.77 -1.03 1.35
C CYS A 47 8.28 -1.15 2.80
N ARG A 48 9.53 -0.77 3.06
CA ARG A 48 10.11 -0.79 4.41
C ARG A 48 9.50 0.27 5.31
N ILE A 49 9.38 1.49 4.80
CA ILE A 49 8.74 2.59 5.52
C ILE A 49 7.29 2.20 5.82
N TYR A 50 6.54 1.74 4.81
CA TYR A 50 5.17 1.30 5.01
C TYR A 50 5.05 0.19 6.07
N ALA A 51 5.89 -0.85 5.97
CA ALA A 51 5.88 -1.95 6.93
C ALA A 51 6.19 -1.45 8.36
N SER A 52 7.05 -0.45 8.52
CA SER A 52 7.38 0.13 9.83
C SER A 52 6.20 0.83 10.52
N GLU A 53 5.20 1.29 9.74
CA GLU A 53 4.00 1.97 10.24
C GLU A 53 2.87 0.97 10.59
N LEU A 54 2.96 -0.28 10.14
CA LEU A 54 1.96 -1.33 10.41
C LEU A 54 1.65 -1.57 11.89
N PRO A 55 2.61 -1.53 12.84
CA PRO A 55 2.28 -1.68 14.25
C PRO A 55 1.29 -0.64 14.76
N PHE A 56 1.42 0.60 14.26
CA PHE A 56 0.49 1.68 14.57
C PHE A 56 -0.84 1.49 13.83
N ALA A 57 -0.80 1.28 12.51
CA ALA A 57 -2.00 1.10 11.69
C ALA A 57 -2.88 -0.09 12.12
N CYS A 58 -2.26 -1.20 12.52
CA CYS A 58 -2.96 -2.39 13.01
C CYS A 58 -3.24 -2.37 14.53
N ASN A 59 -2.82 -1.32 15.23
CA ASN A 59 -2.87 -1.19 16.70
C ASN A 59 -2.39 -2.46 17.44
N ARG A 60 -1.27 -3.03 17.01
CA ARG A 60 -0.73 -4.29 17.56
C ARG A 60 0.77 -4.44 17.34
N PRO A 61 1.50 -5.12 18.23
CA PRO A 61 2.94 -5.32 18.06
C PRO A 61 3.27 -6.31 16.96
N PHE A 62 4.40 -6.07 16.30
CA PHE A 62 5.04 -6.97 15.33
C PHE A 62 6.51 -7.16 15.71
N LEU A 63 7.07 -8.30 15.32
CA LEU A 63 8.51 -8.51 15.38
C LEU A 63 9.16 -7.85 14.17
N VAL A 64 10.36 -7.30 14.35
CA VAL A 64 11.13 -6.67 13.27
C VAL A 64 11.33 -7.61 12.09
N GLU A 65 11.62 -8.90 12.36
CA GLU A 65 11.74 -9.93 11.31
C GLU A 65 10.46 -10.09 10.49
N ASP A 66 9.30 -9.99 11.14
CA ASP A 66 8.02 -10.16 10.46
C ASP A 66 7.68 -8.92 9.63
N LEU A 67 8.04 -7.72 10.10
CA LEU A 67 7.92 -6.47 9.31
C LEU A 67 8.82 -6.49 8.09
N ASN A 68 10.09 -6.91 8.23
CA ASN A 68 11.01 -7.05 7.12
C ASN A 68 10.49 -8.06 6.09
N TYR A 69 9.96 -9.19 6.56
CA TYR A 69 9.38 -10.19 5.68
C TYR A 69 8.14 -9.67 4.95
N ILE A 70 7.29 -8.89 5.61
CA ILE A 70 6.14 -8.23 4.95
C ILE A 70 6.65 -7.24 3.89
N ALA A 71 7.62 -6.38 4.21
CA ALA A 71 8.20 -5.44 3.24
C ALA A 71 8.74 -6.17 1.99
N ASP A 72 9.47 -7.28 2.17
CA ASP A 72 9.99 -8.09 1.06
C ASP A 72 8.86 -8.68 0.19
N LEU A 73 7.73 -9.06 0.80
CA LEU A 73 6.56 -9.56 0.07
C LEU A 73 5.87 -8.45 -0.72
N LEU A 74 5.73 -7.26 -0.13
CA LEU A 74 5.14 -6.10 -0.80
C LEU A 74 6.01 -5.67 -1.99
N GLU A 75 7.33 -5.59 -1.82
CA GLU A 75 8.27 -5.26 -2.91
C GLU A 75 8.16 -6.27 -4.06
N LYS A 76 8.09 -7.57 -3.76
CA LYS A 76 7.89 -8.61 -4.76
C LYS A 76 6.57 -8.46 -5.50
N HIS A 77 5.49 -8.06 -4.80
CA HIS A 77 4.21 -7.84 -5.45
C HIS A 77 4.28 -6.68 -6.46
N ILE A 78 4.90 -5.56 -6.08
CA ILE A 78 5.11 -4.41 -6.97
C ILE A 78 5.90 -4.84 -8.21
N LYS A 79 7.03 -5.55 -8.02
CA LYS A 79 7.86 -6.02 -9.14
C LYS A 79 7.10 -6.96 -10.08
N ASN A 80 6.36 -7.92 -9.53
CA ASN A 80 5.51 -8.81 -10.34
C ASN A 80 4.41 -8.04 -11.10
N TYR A 81 3.85 -7.00 -10.49
CA TYR A 81 2.87 -6.13 -11.15
C TYR A 81 3.49 -5.37 -12.31
N ILE A 82 4.66 -4.76 -12.11
CA ILE A 82 5.44 -4.04 -13.14
C ILE A 82 5.78 -4.98 -14.31
N GLU A 83 6.26 -6.18 -14.02
CA GLU A 83 6.52 -7.20 -15.04
C GLU A 83 5.25 -7.55 -15.83
N LYS A 84 4.10 -7.67 -15.15
CA LYS A 84 2.82 -8.01 -15.76
C LYS A 84 2.29 -6.91 -16.70
N ILE A 85 2.49 -5.64 -16.35
CA ILE A 85 2.11 -4.50 -17.19
C ILE A 85 3.15 -4.16 -18.27
N GLY A 86 4.29 -4.86 -18.27
CA GLY A 86 5.30 -4.81 -19.32
C GLY A 86 6.43 -3.80 -19.10
N GLY A 87 6.63 -3.31 -17.88
CA GLY A 87 7.71 -2.38 -17.54
C GLY A 87 7.27 -1.18 -16.71
N GLU A 88 8.23 -0.48 -16.10
CA GLU A 88 7.99 0.69 -15.24
C GLU A 88 7.40 1.87 -16.03
N GLU A 89 7.69 1.96 -17.33
CA GLU A 89 7.17 2.98 -18.23
C GLU A 89 5.64 2.90 -18.42
N ASN A 90 5.04 1.75 -18.10
CA ASN A 90 3.61 1.53 -18.21
C ASN A 90 2.85 1.82 -16.91
N LEU A 91 3.55 2.20 -15.83
CA LEU A 91 2.91 2.61 -14.58
C LEU A 91 2.10 3.88 -14.80
N GLN A 92 0.79 3.79 -14.53
CA GLN A 92 -0.15 4.90 -14.54
C GLN A 92 -0.20 5.53 -13.14
N LEU A 93 0.87 6.23 -12.78
CA LEU A 93 0.94 6.94 -11.52
C LEU A 93 -0.03 8.13 -11.53
N LEU A 94 -0.90 8.18 -10.54
CA LEU A 94 -1.80 9.29 -10.29
C LEU A 94 -1.00 10.57 -10.05
N THR A 95 -1.48 11.71 -10.55
CA THR A 95 -1.04 13.02 -10.04
C THR A 95 -1.54 13.25 -8.62
N LYS A 96 -1.03 14.28 -7.96
CA LYS A 96 -1.53 14.68 -6.65
C LYS A 96 -3.02 15.01 -6.68
N GLU A 97 -3.45 15.75 -7.69
CA GLU A 97 -4.85 16.14 -7.89
C GLU A 97 -5.74 14.91 -8.11
N GLU A 98 -5.30 13.95 -8.93
CA GLU A 98 -6.05 12.70 -9.16
C GLU A 98 -6.15 11.83 -7.88
N SER A 99 -5.14 11.86 -7.02
CA SER A 99 -5.18 11.20 -5.70
C SER A 99 -6.21 11.88 -4.78
N ASP A 100 -6.16 13.21 -4.70
CA ASP A 100 -7.07 14.02 -3.87
C ASP A 100 -8.54 13.83 -4.30
N GLU A 101 -8.81 13.84 -5.61
CA GLU A 101 -10.16 13.61 -6.17
C GLU A 101 -10.70 12.21 -5.82
N ARG A 102 -9.85 11.17 -5.88
CA ARG A 102 -10.25 9.80 -5.50
C ARG A 102 -10.54 9.69 -4.01
N TYR A 103 -9.74 10.36 -3.18
CA TYR A 103 -9.95 10.38 -1.74
C TYR A 103 -11.27 11.07 -1.37
N GLU A 104 -11.57 12.22 -2.00
CA GLU A 104 -12.84 12.93 -1.82
C GLU A 104 -14.03 12.05 -2.24
N ALA A 105 -13.96 11.40 -3.41
CA ALA A 105 -15.01 10.50 -3.88
C ALA A 105 -15.26 9.32 -2.92
N ALA A 106 -14.19 8.70 -2.40
CA ALA A 106 -14.30 7.61 -1.43
C ALA A 106 -14.93 8.07 -0.09
N LEU A 107 -14.62 9.28 0.37
CA LEU A 107 -15.24 9.87 1.55
C LEU A 107 -16.73 10.15 1.34
N GLU A 108 -17.12 10.71 0.19
CA GLU A 108 -18.52 10.95 -0.14
C GLU A 108 -19.34 9.66 -0.17
N GLU A 109 -18.80 8.58 -0.74
CA GLU A 109 -19.45 7.27 -0.74
C GLU A 109 -19.65 6.74 0.69
N LEU A 110 -18.61 6.83 1.53
CA LEU A 110 -18.69 6.41 2.93
C LEU A 110 -19.75 7.21 3.71
N ILE A 111 -19.80 8.53 3.53
CA ILE A 111 -20.82 9.39 4.15
C ILE A 111 -22.22 8.96 3.69
N SER A 112 -22.42 8.71 2.39
CA SER A 112 -23.70 8.26 1.85
C SER A 112 -24.16 6.92 2.44
N LEU A 113 -23.23 5.99 2.68
CA LEU A 113 -23.53 4.71 3.33
C LEU A 113 -23.95 4.90 4.80
N LEU A 114 -23.23 5.73 5.55
CA LEU A 114 -23.56 6.02 6.94
C LEU A 114 -24.92 6.72 7.10
N GLU A 115 -25.26 7.63 6.19
CA GLU A 115 -26.57 8.29 6.17
C GLU A 115 -27.73 7.33 5.87
N LYS A 116 -27.48 6.28 5.07
CA LYS A 116 -28.48 5.24 4.78
C LYS A 116 -28.72 4.33 5.98
N ASP A 117 -27.69 4.02 6.76
CA ASP A 117 -27.81 3.19 7.97
C ASP A 117 -28.46 3.94 9.15
N MET A 118 -28.52 5.28 9.09
CA MET A 118 -29.18 6.14 10.09
C MET A 118 -30.67 6.41 9.82
N LYS A 119 -31.26 5.86 8.74
CA LYS A 119 -32.69 5.96 8.41
C LYS A 119 -33.42 4.65 8.67
#